data_AF-A0A962H6J5-F1
#
_entry.id   AF-A0A962H6J5-F1
#
_cell.length_a   1.000
_cell.length_b   1.000
_cell.length_c   1.000
_cell.angle_alpha   90.00
_cell.angle_beta   90.00
_cell.angle_gamma   90.00
#
_symmetry.space_group_name_H-M   'P 1'
#
loop_
_entity.id
_entity.type
_entity.pdbx_description
1 polymer ?
#
loop_
_entity_poly.entity_id
_entity_poly.type
_entity_poly.pdbx_seq_one_letter_code
_entity_poly.pdbx_strand_id
1 'polypeptide(L)'
;MTTPRNRRSARLAASLLLVGLLGGCAEPAVDYFQGYVDVEYLHLGLPQPGKLVQLKVERGDPVAVDQLLLALESEREQAALSEAQSRVLQALAQEGDLGTGKRPDERAVIRAQLAQAQTAAALSE
;
A
#
# COMPACT_ATOMS: atom_id res chain seq x y z
N MET A 1 49.71 50.42 65.05
CA MET A 1 49.61 49.17 64.27
C MET A 1 48.75 49.43 63.04
N THR A 2 49.37 49.85 61.95
CA THR A 2 48.70 50.08 60.66
C THR A 2 48.78 48.80 59.83
N THR A 3 47.71 48.01 59.85
CA THR A 3 47.57 46.86 58.94
C THR A 3 47.47 47.39 57.50
N PRO A 4 48.30 46.93 56.55
CA PRO A 4 48.19 47.36 55.18
C PRO A 4 46.89 46.80 54.61
N ARG A 5 45.96 47.69 54.25
CA ARG A 5 44.70 47.37 53.57
C ARG A 5 45.07 46.61 52.28
N ASN A 6 44.87 45.29 52.30
CA ASN A 6 45.27 44.38 51.23
C ASN A 6 44.34 44.53 50.01
N ARG A 7 44.53 45.64 49.27
CA ARG A 7 43.76 45.98 48.05
C ARG A 7 43.90 44.92 46.96
N ARG A 8 44.98 44.11 47.01
CA ARG A 8 45.22 43.00 46.08
C ARG A 8 44.29 41.82 46.36
N SER A 9 44.10 41.43 47.62
CA SER A 9 43.15 40.36 47.96
C SER A 9 41.70 40.78 47.74
N ALA A 10 41.35 42.05 47.94
CA ALA A 10 40.01 42.57 47.59
C ALA A 10 39.73 42.53 46.07
N ARG A 11 40.72 42.85 45.24
CA ARG A 11 40.62 42.73 43.77
C ARG A 11 40.50 41.29 43.32
N LEU A 12 41.30 40.39 43.89
CA LEU A 12 41.24 38.95 43.59
C LEU A 12 39.89 38.34 43.96
N ALA A 13 39.33 38.70 45.12
CA ALA A 13 38.01 38.26 45.54
C ALA A 13 36.91 38.78 44.60
N ALA A 14 36.98 40.05 44.19
CA ALA A 14 36.02 40.63 43.24
C ALA A 14 36.11 39.98 41.85
N SER A 15 37.32 39.69 41.37
CA SER A 15 37.52 38.96 40.10
C SER A 15 36.99 37.53 40.17
N LEU A 16 37.22 36.80 41.27
CA LEU A 16 36.68 35.45 41.45
C LEU A 16 35.15 35.46 41.49
N LEU A 17 34.56 36.43 42.19
CA LEU A 17 33.11 36.60 42.27
C LEU A 17 32.51 36.88 40.88
N LEU A 18 33.15 37.76 40.10
CA LEU A 18 32.71 38.09 38.74
C LEU A 18 32.76 36.87 37.81
N VAL A 19 33.84 36.08 37.87
CA VAL A 19 33.97 34.83 37.10
C VAL A 19 32.91 33.79 37.54
N GLY A 20 32.63 33.70 38.83
CA GLY A 20 31.56 32.84 39.36
C GLY A 20 30.16 33.25 38.86
N LEU A 21 29.87 34.55 38.77
CA LEU A 21 28.61 35.04 38.20
C LEU A 21 28.49 34.78 36.68
N LEU A 22 29.60 34.69 35.95
CA LEU A 22 29.61 34.44 34.51
C LEU A 22 29.51 32.94 34.16
N GLY A 23 29.76 32.04 35.11
CA GLY A 23 29.77 30.58 34.88
C GLY A 23 28.40 29.90 34.80
N GLY A 24 27.30 30.62 35.03
CA GLY A 24 25.94 30.06 35.05
C GLY A 24 25.23 29.99 33.70
N CYS A 25 25.80 30.55 32.62
CA CYS A 25 25.17 30.66 31.31
C CYS A 25 25.43 29.47 30.36
N ALA A 26 25.48 28.24 30.89
CA ALA A 26 25.52 27.04 30.05
C ALA A 26 24.09 26.51 29.89
N GLU A 27 23.59 26.46 28.65
CA GLU A 27 22.35 25.73 28.35
C GLU A 27 22.57 24.25 28.69
N PRO A 28 21.63 23.60 29.40
CA PRO A 28 21.69 22.17 29.63
C PRO A 28 21.75 21.45 28.27
N ALA A 29 22.71 20.54 28.11
CA ALA A 29 22.72 19.66 26.94
C ALA A 29 21.43 18.82 26.97
N VAL A 30 20.51 19.11 26.07
CA VAL A 30 19.26 18.37 25.91
C VAL A 30 19.47 17.25 24.89
N ASP A 31 19.17 16.02 25.30
CA ASP A 31 19.28 14.79 24.49
C ASP A 31 17.98 14.47 23.73
N TYR A 32 17.23 15.50 23.34
CA TYR A 32 16.00 15.35 22.58
C TYR A 32 15.85 16.47 21.56
N PHE A 33 15.33 16.10 20.40
CA PHE A 33 14.94 17.04 19.35
C PHE A 33 13.42 17.10 19.29
N GLN A 34 12.88 18.30 19.15
CA GLN A 34 11.46 18.46 18.86
C GLN A 34 11.23 18.23 17.37
N GLY A 35 10.29 17.35 17.05
CA GLY A 35 9.95 17.01 15.67
C GLY A 35 8.57 16.38 15.58
N TYR A 36 8.03 16.37 14.38
CA TYR A 36 6.77 15.72 14.06
C TYR A 36 7.02 14.55 13.13
N VAL A 37 6.22 13.50 13.26
CA VAL A 37 6.20 12.38 12.33
C VAL A 37 5.13 12.69 11.29
N ASP A 38 5.53 12.69 10.03
CA ASP A 38 4.59 12.75 8.92
C ASP A 38 4.18 11.34 8.50
N VAL A 39 2.95 11.18 8.02
CA VAL A 39 2.43 9.90 7.56
C VAL A 39 1.65 10.08 6.27
N GLU A 40 1.84 9.16 5.34
CA GLU A 40 1.07 9.10 4.11
C GLU A 40 -0.19 8.27 4.35
N TYR A 41 -1.35 8.90 4.19
CA TYR A 41 -2.64 8.21 4.24
C TYR A 41 -3.07 7.81 2.84
N LEU A 42 -3.40 6.54 2.66
CA LEU A 42 -3.96 6.03 1.41
C LEU A 42 -5.45 5.77 1.57
N HIS A 43 -6.24 6.26 0.62
CA HIS A 43 -7.67 5.95 0.54
C HIS A 43 -7.88 4.76 -0.39
N LEU A 44 -8.24 3.62 0.17
CA LEU A 44 -8.49 2.40 -0.60
C LEU A 44 -9.94 2.38 -1.07
N GLY A 45 -10.12 2.43 -2.39
CA GLY A 45 -11.41 2.27 -3.06
C GLY A 45 -11.53 0.90 -3.73
N LEU A 46 -12.77 0.49 -4.01
CA LEU A 46 -13.03 -0.72 -4.79
C LEU A 46 -12.86 -0.41 -6.29
N PRO A 47 -12.22 -1.29 -7.08
CA PRO A 47 -12.07 -1.09 -8.52
C PRO A 47 -13.41 -1.20 -9.27
N GLN A 48 -14.39 -1.87 -8.67
CA GLN A 48 -15.72 -2.10 -9.24
C GLN A 48 -16.79 -1.95 -8.15
N PRO A 49 -17.99 -1.45 -8.49
CA PRO A 49 -19.11 -1.41 -7.57
C PRO A 49 -19.62 -2.82 -7.28
N GLY A 50 -20.04 -3.09 -6.04
CA GLY A 50 -20.58 -4.39 -5.68
C GLY A 50 -21.15 -4.39 -4.26
N LYS A 51 -21.92 -5.44 -3.95
CA LYS A 51 -22.43 -5.65 -2.60
C LYS A 51 -21.33 -6.25 -1.73
N LEU A 52 -21.05 -5.61 -0.60
CA LEU A 52 -20.13 -6.15 0.40
C LEU A 52 -20.76 -7.39 1.06
N VAL A 53 -20.09 -8.54 0.96
CA VAL A 53 -20.52 -9.79 1.59
C VAL A 53 -19.71 -10.06 2.85
N GLN A 54 -18.45 -9.62 2.88
CA GLN A 54 -17.57 -9.80 4.04
C GLN A 54 -16.60 -8.64 4.20
N LEU A 55 -16.41 -8.21 5.45
CA LEU A 55 -15.31 -7.35 5.88
C LEU A 55 -14.44 -8.16 6.85
N LYS A 56 -13.13 -8.22 6.61
CA LYS A 56 -12.19 -9.08 7.35
C LYS A 56 -11.27 -8.32 8.31
N VAL A 57 -11.43 -7.01 8.41
CA VAL A 57 -10.60 -6.13 9.23
C VAL A 57 -11.47 -5.14 9.97
N GLU A 58 -10.99 -4.71 11.13
CA GLU A 58 -11.57 -3.66 11.93
C GLU A 58 -10.66 -2.42 11.97
N ARG A 59 -11.21 -1.31 12.46
CA ARG A 59 -10.45 -0.08 12.58
C ARG A 59 -9.33 -0.26 13.61
N GLY A 60 -8.09 0.03 13.18
CA GLY A 60 -6.91 -0.06 14.04
C GLY A 60 -6.09 -1.34 13.81
N ASP A 61 -6.60 -2.27 13.01
CA ASP A 61 -5.87 -3.49 12.69
C ASP A 61 -4.63 -3.19 11.82
N PRO A 62 -3.47 -3.79 12.13
CA PRO A 62 -2.35 -3.80 11.22
C PRO A 62 -2.66 -4.70 10.01
N VAL A 63 -2.35 -4.22 8.81
CA VAL A 63 -2.57 -4.94 7.55
C VAL A 63 -1.25 -5.17 6.81
N ALA A 64 -1.11 -6.36 6.22
CA ALA A 64 0.03 -6.69 5.37
C ALA A 64 -0.31 -6.49 3.88
N VAL A 65 0.74 -6.41 3.05
CA VAL A 65 0.59 -6.46 1.58
C VAL A 65 -0.09 -7.78 1.20
N ASP A 66 -0.97 -7.72 0.20
CA ASP A 66 -1.79 -8.85 -0.30
C ASP A 66 -2.77 -9.46 0.72
N GLN A 67 -2.96 -8.83 1.88
CA GLN A 67 -3.97 -9.25 2.83
C GLN A 67 -5.38 -8.98 2.31
N LEU A 68 -6.22 -10.00 2.31
CA LEU A 68 -7.63 -9.88 1.95
C LEU A 68 -8.39 -9.06 3.00
N LEU A 69 -8.80 -7.84 2.64
CA LEU A 69 -9.50 -6.92 3.53
C LEU A 69 -11.03 -7.10 3.51
N LEU A 70 -11.58 -7.44 2.35
CA LEU A 70 -13.02 -7.54 2.13
C LEU A 70 -13.34 -8.47 0.96
N ALA A 71 -14.58 -8.92 0.87
CA ALA A 71 -15.09 -9.67 -0.27
C ALA A 71 -16.43 -9.08 -0.75
N LEU A 72 -16.54 -8.92 -2.08
CA LEU A 72 -17.77 -8.54 -2.76
C LEU A 72 -18.52 -9.78 -3.23
N GLU A 73 -19.82 -9.62 -3.43
CA GLU A 73 -20.65 -10.59 -4.15
C GLU A 73 -20.11 -10.78 -5.57
N SER A 74 -20.05 -12.03 -6.04
CA SER A 74 -19.45 -12.40 -7.33
C SER A 74 -20.28 -13.38 -8.17
N GLU A 75 -21.55 -13.59 -7.81
CA GLU A 75 -22.39 -14.59 -8.49
C GLU A 75 -22.58 -14.29 -9.98
N ARG A 76 -22.69 -13.00 -10.34
CA ARG A 76 -22.89 -12.57 -11.73
C ARG A 76 -21.64 -12.79 -12.56
N GLU A 77 -20.48 -12.48 -11.99
CA GLU A 77 -19.16 -12.64 -12.59
C GLU A 77 -18.85 -14.12 -12.80
N GLN A 78 -19.13 -14.96 -11.79
CA GLN A 78 -18.99 -16.41 -11.90
C GLN A 78 -19.92 -17.01 -12.96
N ALA A 79 -21.17 -16.54 -13.03
CA ALA A 79 -22.11 -16.98 -14.07
C ALA A 79 -21.63 -16.58 -15.47
N ALA A 80 -21.14 -15.34 -15.64
CA ALA A 80 -20.60 -14.87 -16.92
C ALA A 80 -19.35 -15.66 -17.35
N LEU A 81 -18.45 -15.96 -16.40
CA LEU A 81 -17.28 -16.81 -16.66
C LEU A 81 -17.70 -18.22 -17.09
N SER A 82 -18.65 -18.84 -16.37
CA SER A 82 -19.18 -20.16 -16.73
C SER A 82 -19.83 -20.18 -18.12
N GLU A 83 -20.55 -19.11 -18.49
CA GLU A 83 -21.15 -18.97 -19.81
C GLU A 83 -20.06 -18.85 -20.90
N ALA A 84 -19.02 -18.05 -20.66
CA ALA A 84 -17.90 -17.89 -21.59
C ALA A 84 -17.12 -19.19 -21.79
N GLN A 85 -16.85 -19.93 -20.72
CA GLN A 85 -16.22 -21.25 -20.79
C GLN A 85 -17.08 -22.25 -21.58
N SER A 86 -18.40 -22.24 -21.37
CA SER A 86 -19.33 -23.10 -22.11
C SER A 86 -19.31 -22.80 -23.62
N ARG A 87 -19.21 -21.52 -24.00
CA ARG A 87 -19.05 -21.12 -25.42
C ARG A 87 -17.76 -21.63 -26.04
N VAL A 88 -16.65 -21.64 -25.29
CA VAL A 88 -15.37 -22.23 -25.75
C VAL A 88 -15.52 -23.74 -25.96
N LEU A 89 -16.13 -24.44 -25.01
CA LEU A 89 -16.37 -25.88 -25.13
C LEU A 89 -17.26 -26.23 -26.34
N GLN A 90 -18.30 -25.42 -26.58
CA GLN A 90 -19.15 -25.59 -27.77
C GLN A 90 -18.35 -25.38 -29.06
N ALA A 91 -17.53 -24.34 -29.14
CA ALA A 91 -16.70 -24.07 -30.32
C ALA A 91 -15.63 -25.17 -30.55
N LEU A 92 -15.08 -25.73 -29.47
CA LEU A 92 -14.14 -26.86 -29.54
C LEU A 92 -14.81 -28.12 -30.07
N ALA A 93 -15.99 -28.47 -29.54
CA ALA A 93 -16.77 -29.61 -30.03
C ALA A 93 -17.10 -29.42 -31.52
N GLN A 94 -17.51 -28.21 -31.90
CA GLN A 94 -17.77 -27.88 -33.29
C GLN A 94 -16.52 -28.04 -34.16
N GLU A 95 -15.33 -27.60 -33.75
CA GLU A 95 -14.10 -27.81 -34.56
C GLU A 95 -13.77 -29.30 -34.73
N GLY A 96 -13.93 -30.08 -33.66
CA GLY A 96 -13.70 -31.53 -33.65
C GLY A 96 -14.61 -32.29 -34.62
N ASP A 97 -15.91 -31.96 -34.65
CA ASP A 97 -16.87 -32.56 -35.58
C ASP A 97 -16.47 -32.34 -37.05
N LEU A 98 -15.84 -31.21 -37.37
CA LEU A 98 -15.48 -30.84 -38.76
C LEU A 98 -14.18 -31.45 -39.26
N GLY A 99 -13.38 -32.04 -38.37
CA GLY A 99 -12.22 -32.85 -38.74
C GLY A 99 -12.58 -34.05 -39.62
N THR A 100 -13.86 -34.43 -39.67
CA THR A 100 -14.37 -35.64 -40.34
C THR A 100 -14.86 -35.44 -41.78
N GLY A 101 -14.95 -34.21 -42.32
CA GLY A 101 -15.38 -34.08 -43.73
C GLY A 101 -15.68 -32.70 -44.33
N LYS A 102 -15.39 -31.57 -43.68
CA LYS A 102 -15.71 -30.23 -44.24
C LYS A 102 -14.62 -29.63 -45.13
N ARG A 103 -15.04 -28.70 -46.02
CA ARG A 103 -14.15 -27.92 -46.90
C ARG A 103 -13.22 -27.01 -46.07
N PRO A 104 -11.98 -26.72 -46.55
CA PRO A 104 -10.98 -25.98 -45.76
C PRO A 104 -11.39 -24.55 -45.35
N ASP A 105 -12.18 -23.88 -46.18
CA ASP A 105 -12.77 -22.55 -45.94
C ASP A 105 -13.77 -22.57 -44.78
N GLU A 106 -14.68 -23.55 -44.75
CA GLU A 106 -15.62 -23.73 -43.64
C GLU A 106 -14.90 -24.00 -42.32
N ARG A 107 -13.80 -24.77 -42.35
CA ARG A 107 -12.94 -25.01 -41.17
C ARG A 107 -12.23 -23.74 -40.70
N ALA A 108 -11.82 -22.85 -41.61
CA ALA A 108 -11.16 -21.60 -41.25
C ALA A 108 -12.10 -20.66 -40.47
N VAL A 109 -13.37 -20.57 -40.88
CA VAL A 109 -14.39 -19.79 -40.15
C VAL A 109 -14.58 -20.30 -38.73
N ILE A 110 -14.67 -21.62 -38.54
CA ILE A 110 -14.93 -22.22 -37.23
C ILE A 110 -13.71 -22.10 -36.31
N ARG A 111 -12.49 -22.23 -36.85
CA ARG A 111 -11.28 -21.93 -36.07
C ARG A 111 -11.21 -20.46 -35.66
N ALA A 112 -11.63 -19.54 -36.51
CA ALA A 112 -11.72 -18.13 -36.16
C ALA A 112 -12.75 -17.88 -35.05
N GLN A 113 -13.91 -18.56 -35.11
CA GLN A 113 -14.92 -18.52 -34.04
C GLN A 113 -14.40 -19.10 -32.72
N LEU A 114 -13.64 -20.19 -32.77
CA LEU A 114 -12.98 -20.76 -31.59
C LEU A 114 -11.98 -19.77 -30.97
N ALA A 115 -11.11 -19.17 -31.79
CA ALA A 115 -10.15 -18.17 -31.33
C ALA A 115 -10.85 -16.94 -30.70
N GLN A 116 -11.97 -16.51 -31.30
CA GLN A 116 -12.80 -15.43 -30.75
C GLN A 116 -13.40 -15.82 -29.39
N ALA A 117 -13.97 -17.03 -29.27
CA ALA A 117 -14.55 -17.52 -28.02
C ALA A 117 -13.48 -17.63 -26.91
N GLN A 118 -12.29 -18.13 -27.24
CA GLN A 118 -11.17 -18.22 -26.30
C GLN A 118 -10.72 -16.85 -25.81
N THR A 119 -10.61 -15.86 -26.71
CA THR A 119 -10.24 -14.49 -26.35
C THR A 119 -11.30 -13.84 -25.46
N ALA A 120 -12.58 -14.03 -25.78
CA ALA A 120 -13.68 -13.51 -24.97
C ALA A 120 -13.70 -14.13 -23.56
N ALA A 121 -13.40 -15.43 -23.43
CA ALA A 121 -13.27 -16.11 -22.15
C ALA A 121 -12.08 -15.57 -21.34
N ALA A 122 -10.92 -15.38 -21.97
CA ALA A 122 -9.73 -14.84 -21.30
C ALA A 122 -9.90 -13.40 -20.79
N LEU A 123 -10.76 -12.60 -21.43
CA LEU A 123 -11.11 -11.25 -20.94
C LEU A 123 -12.13 -11.25 -19.79
N SER A 124 -12.72 -12.42 -19.51
CA SER A 124 -13.70 -12.59 -18.42
C SER A 124 -13.07 -13.17 -17.14
N GLU A 125 -11.75 -13.41 -17.16
CA GLU A 125 -10.91 -13.79 -16.00
C GLU A 125 -10.32 -12.54 -15.32
#